data_AF-A0A7K7VPX1-F1
#
_entry.id   AF-A0A7K7VPX1-F1
#
_cell.length_a   1.000
_cell.length_b   1.000
_cell.length_c   1.000
_cell.angle_alpha   90.00
_cell.angle_beta   90.00
_cell.angle_gamma   90.00
#
_symmetry.space_group_name_H-M   'P 1'
#
loop_
_entity.id
_entity.type
_entity.pdbx_description
1 polymer ?
#
loop_
_entity_poly.entity_id
_entity_poly.type
_entity_poly.pdbx_seq_one_letter_code
_entity_poly.pdbx_strand_id
1 'polypeptide(L)'
;AADIPCSAYQYVRGSPRIEWKFQKGTSLVLFYYGGKLTEPYKDRVQFSPTSIRFSTVTRADTGKYICEVVGDNSQIAKSEVNLIVQGRAAAPRRGRRLPVP
;
A
#
# COMPACT_ATOMS: atom_id res chain seq x y z
N ALA A 1 5.08 1.42 -10.59
CA ALA A 1 5.15 0.42 -9.52
C ALA A 1 5.58 1.06 -8.22
N ALA A 2 5.26 0.44 -7.09
CA ALA A 2 5.78 0.79 -5.77
C ALA A 2 5.95 -0.49 -4.94
N ASP A 3 7.06 -0.56 -4.21
CA ASP A 3 7.37 -1.67 -3.30
C ASP A 3 7.23 -1.16 -1.85
N ILE A 4 6.44 -1.88 -1.05
CA ILE A 4 6.11 -1.51 0.33
C ILE A 4 6.66 -2.61 1.26
N PRO A 5 7.71 -2.33 2.04
CA PRO A 5 8.35 -3.34 2.88
C PRO A 5 7.51 -3.71 4.11
N CYS A 6 7.58 -4.98 4.49
CA CYS A 6 7.16 -5.50 5.80
C CYS A 6 8.38 -5.75 6.68
N SER A 7 8.93 -4.69 7.29
CA SER A 7 10.07 -4.83 8.20
C SER A 7 9.72 -5.67 9.43
N ALA A 8 8.43 -5.82 9.78
CA ALA A 8 7.97 -6.68 10.86
C ALA A 8 8.36 -8.16 10.68
N TYR A 9 8.49 -8.63 9.43
CA TYR A 9 8.78 -10.03 9.12
C TYR A 9 10.10 -10.51 9.73
N GLN A 10 11.10 -9.63 9.83
CA GLN A 10 12.42 -10.01 10.35
C GLN A 10 12.43 -10.37 11.84
N TYR A 11 11.39 -9.99 12.59
CA TYR A 11 11.30 -10.18 14.04
C TYR A 11 10.58 -11.46 14.45
N VAL A 12 9.91 -12.13 13.50
CA VAL A 12 9.15 -13.35 13.76
C VAL A 12 9.83 -14.52 13.06
N ARG A 13 9.90 -15.67 13.73
CA ARG A 13 10.53 -16.90 13.21
C ARG A 13 9.46 -17.94 12.85
N GLY A 14 9.85 -18.96 12.09
CA GLY A 14 8.97 -20.06 11.68
C GLY A 14 8.16 -19.72 10.42
N SER A 15 6.90 -20.13 10.40
CA SER A 15 5.98 -19.91 9.27
C SER A 15 4.87 -18.92 9.68
N PRO A 16 5.19 -17.64 9.89
CA PRO A 16 4.23 -16.70 10.45
C PRO A 16 3.09 -16.40 9.49
N ARG A 17 1.92 -16.11 10.06
CA ARG A 17 0.81 -15.53 9.31
C ARG A 17 1.06 -14.05 9.10
N ILE A 18 0.89 -13.58 7.87
CA ILE A 18 1.08 -12.18 7.50
C ILE A 18 -0.26 -11.59 7.07
N GLU A 19 -0.57 -10.42 7.60
CA GLU A 19 -1.79 -9.67 7.32
C GLU A 19 -1.42 -8.26 6.89
N TRP A 20 -2.13 -7.72 5.90
CA TRP A 20 -1.98 -6.32 5.48
C TRP A 20 -3.25 -5.52 5.61
N LYS A 21 -3.11 -4.33 6.21
CA LYS A 21 -4.17 -3.35 6.35
C LYS A 21 -3.79 -2.04 5.66
N PHE A 22 -4.76 -1.41 5.04
CA PHE A 22 -4.65 -0.07 4.46
C PHE A 22 -5.48 0.90 5.29
N GLN A 23 -4.86 1.99 5.73
CA GLN A 23 -5.51 3.04 6.51
C GLN A 23 -5.47 4.36 5.75
N LYS A 24 -6.64 5.00 5.63
CA LYS A 24 -6.80 6.34 5.03
C LYS A 24 -7.80 7.14 5.83
N GLY A 25 -7.33 8.19 6.52
CA GLY A 25 -8.13 8.88 7.52
C GLY A 25 -8.53 7.92 8.64
N THR A 26 -9.82 7.82 8.91
CA THR A 26 -10.41 6.88 9.89
C THR A 26 -10.74 5.51 9.31
N SER A 27 -10.69 5.35 7.98
CA SER A 27 -10.99 4.06 7.33
C SER A 27 -9.81 3.11 7.46
N LEU A 28 -10.09 1.85 7.82
CA LEU A 28 -9.14 0.76 7.89
C LEU A 28 -9.68 -0.44 7.13
N VAL A 29 -8.90 -0.96 6.18
CA VAL A 29 -9.28 -2.08 5.31
C VAL A 29 -8.26 -3.19 5.46
N LEU A 30 -8.67 -4.37 5.89
CA LEU A 30 -7.87 -5.60 5.78
C LEU A 30 -7.94 -6.08 4.33
N PHE A 31 -6.82 -6.01 3.61
CA PHE A 31 -6.79 -6.33 2.18
C PHE A 31 -5.90 -7.53 1.81
N TYR A 32 -5.13 -8.04 2.75
CA TYR A 32 -4.43 -9.32 2.61
C TYR A 32 -4.60 -10.15 3.88
N TYR A 33 -5.21 -11.33 3.74
CA TYR A 33 -5.40 -12.27 4.84
C TYR A 33 -5.50 -13.70 4.28
N GLY A 34 -4.96 -14.68 5.01
CA GLY A 34 -5.07 -16.09 4.63
C GLY A 34 -4.49 -16.40 3.24
N GLY A 35 -3.41 -15.72 2.84
CA GLY A 35 -2.78 -15.90 1.54
C GLY A 35 -3.51 -15.23 0.36
N LYS A 36 -4.56 -14.43 0.63
CA LYS A 36 -5.44 -13.87 -0.41
C LYS A 36 -5.52 -12.36 -0.33
N LEU A 37 -5.44 -11.72 -1.50
CA LEU A 37 -5.76 -10.31 -1.67
C LEU A 37 -7.27 -10.13 -1.86
N THR A 38 -7.83 -9.08 -1.28
CA THR A 38 -9.20 -8.66 -1.55
C THR A 38 -9.26 -7.76 -2.78
N GLU A 39 -10.46 -7.54 -3.33
CA GLU A 39 -10.65 -6.47 -4.31
C GLU A 39 -10.58 -5.10 -3.62
N PRO A 40 -10.01 -4.06 -4.27
CA PRO A 40 -9.50 -4.01 -5.65
C PRO A 40 -7.99 -4.29 -5.78
N TYR A 41 -7.39 -5.10 -4.91
CA TYR A 41 -5.94 -5.31 -4.85
C TYR A 41 -5.44 -6.54 -5.64
N LYS A 42 -6.29 -7.56 -5.85
CA LYS A 42 -5.95 -8.84 -6.50
C LYS A 42 -5.10 -8.72 -7.76
N ASP A 43 -5.49 -7.87 -8.71
CA ASP A 43 -4.86 -7.84 -10.04
C ASP A 43 -3.67 -6.88 -10.13
N ARG A 44 -3.42 -6.10 -9.08
CA ARG A 44 -2.42 -5.02 -9.12
C ARG A 44 -1.38 -5.09 -8.01
N VAL A 45 -1.55 -5.97 -7.03
CA VAL A 45 -0.59 -6.21 -5.95
C VAL A 45 -0.02 -7.61 -6.04
N GLN A 46 1.30 -7.73 -6.00
CA GLN A 46 1.98 -9.00 -5.72
C GLN A 46 2.36 -9.04 -4.24
N PHE A 47 2.18 -10.20 -3.62
CA PHE A 47 2.60 -10.44 -2.23
C PHE A 47 3.94 -11.19 -2.18
N SER A 48 4.76 -10.85 -1.20
CA SER A 48 5.84 -11.68 -0.69
C SER A 48 5.88 -11.57 0.84
N PRO A 49 6.57 -12.47 1.55
CA PRO A 49 6.68 -12.39 3.01
C PRO A 49 7.30 -11.08 3.52
N THR A 50 8.21 -10.47 2.74
CA THR A 50 8.97 -9.28 3.13
C THR A 50 8.41 -7.98 2.56
N SER A 51 7.46 -8.03 1.63
CA SER A 51 6.88 -6.84 0.99
C SER A 51 5.60 -7.13 0.21
N ILE A 52 4.85 -6.07 -0.09
CA ILE A 52 3.88 -6.06 -1.18
C ILE A 52 4.36 -5.14 -2.30
N ARG A 53 4.04 -5.50 -3.53
CA ARG A 53 4.43 -4.75 -4.72
C ARG A 53 3.21 -4.35 -5.53
N PHE A 54 2.95 -3.06 -5.62
CA PHE A 54 1.97 -2.52 -6.55
C PHE A 54 2.59 -2.42 -7.96
N SER A 55 1.97 -3.06 -8.96
CA SER A 55 2.37 -2.91 -10.36
C SER A 55 2.14 -1.48 -10.85
N THR A 56 0.99 -0.93 -10.50
CA THR A 56 0.57 0.45 -10.82
C THR A 56 0.01 1.09 -9.57
N VAL A 57 0.36 2.36 -9.35
CA VAL A 57 -0.13 3.17 -8.23
C VAL A 57 -0.85 4.41 -8.76
N THR A 58 -1.87 4.83 -8.03
CA THR A 58 -2.72 5.99 -8.30
C THR A 58 -2.80 6.86 -7.05
N ARG A 59 -3.32 8.08 -7.17
CA ARG A 59 -3.56 8.95 -6.00
C ARG A 59 -4.51 8.33 -4.96
N ALA A 60 -5.35 7.37 -5.36
CA ALA A 60 -6.23 6.66 -4.44
C ALA A 60 -5.43 5.81 -3.44
N ASP A 61 -4.26 5.32 -3.85
CA ASP A 61 -3.37 4.44 -3.09
C ASP A 61 -2.53 5.19 -2.04
N THR A 62 -2.58 6.53 -2.03
CA THR A 62 -1.98 7.32 -0.97
C THR A 62 -2.66 7.01 0.37
N GLY A 63 -1.86 6.56 1.33
CA GLY A 63 -2.30 6.18 2.66
C GLY A 63 -1.25 5.38 3.41
N LYS A 64 -1.64 4.86 4.58
CA LYS A 64 -0.76 4.07 5.44
C LYS A 64 -1.00 2.58 5.19
N TYR A 65 0.08 1.85 4.95
CA TYR A 65 0.10 0.41 4.82
C TYR A 65 0.70 -0.20 6.07
N ILE A 66 -0.03 -1.12 6.67
CA ILE A 66 0.32 -1.75 7.94
C ILE A 66 0.51 -3.23 7.65
N CYS A 67 1.72 -3.74 7.91
CA CYS A 67 2.00 -5.17 7.92
C CYS A 67 1.97 -5.67 9.36
N GLU A 68 1.20 -6.71 9.63
CA GLU A 68 1.19 -7.45 10.89
C GLU A 68 1.65 -8.88 10.64
N VAL A 69 2.61 -9.34 11.44
CA VAL A 69 3.23 -10.66 11.35
C VAL A 69 2.98 -11.38 12.66
N VAL A 70 2.24 -12.48 12.58
CA VAL A 70 1.80 -13.28 13.73
C VAL A 70 2.52 -14.61 13.70
N GLY A 71 3.40 -14.84 14.67
CA GLY A 71 4.13 -16.09 14.85
C GLY A 71 3.34 -17.11 15.67
N ASP A 72 3.84 -18.34 15.68
CA ASP A 72 3.18 -19.50 16.30
C ASP A 72 3.05 -19.37 17.83
N ASN A 73 3.96 -18.64 18.48
CA ASN A 73 3.97 -18.43 19.94
C ASN A 73 3.16 -17.19 20.36
N SER A 74 2.12 -16.82 19.60
CA SER A 74 1.36 -15.57 19.79
C SER A 74 2.22 -14.29 19.72
N GLN A 75 3.43 -14.38 19.20
CA GLN A 75 4.28 -13.21 18.95
C GLN A 75 3.65 -12.39 17.83
N ILE A 76 3.49 -11.08 18.04
CA ILE A 76 2.98 -10.16 17.02
C ILE A 76 4.03 -9.07 16.79
N ALA A 77 4.44 -8.91 15.54
CA ALA A 77 5.27 -7.79 15.10
C ALA A 77 4.50 -6.95 14.08
N LYS A 78 4.75 -5.63 14.07
CA LYS A 78 4.04 -4.67 13.22
C LYS A 78 5.01 -3.67 12.60
N SER A 79 4.78 -3.32 11.33
CA SER A 79 5.48 -2.23 10.64
C SER A 79 4.51 -1.39 9.82
N GLU A 80 4.74 -0.09 9.76
CA GLU A 80 3.88 0.87 9.04
C GLU A 80 4.70 1.63 7.99
N VAL A 81 4.10 1.83 6.80
CA VAL A 81 4.68 2.62 5.71
C VAL A 81 3.63 3.59 5.18
N ASN A 82 3.97 4.87 5.07
CA ASN A 82 3.10 5.87 4.44
C ASN A 82 3.48 6.01 2.96
N LEU A 83 2.61 5.56 2.06
CA LEU A 83 2.77 5.76 0.62
C LEU A 83 2.15 7.10 0.21
N ILE A 84 2.93 7.92 -0.50
CA ILE A 84 2.45 9.17 -1.11
C ILE A 84 2.63 9.07 -2.61
N VAL A 85 1.52 9.00 -3.34
CA VAL A 85 1.53 9.00 -4.81
C VAL A 85 1.30 10.43 -5.30
N GLN A 86 2.35 11.04 -5.85
CA GLN A 86 2.24 12.33 -6.53
C GLN A 86 1.63 12.12 -7.92
N GLY A 87 0.73 13.02 -8.34
CA GLY A 87 0.29 13.05 -9.74
C GLY A 87 1.00 14.14 -10.51
N ARG A 88 0.97 14.05 -11.84
CA ARG A 88 1.41 15.12 -12.72
C ARG A 88 0.62 16.39 -12.37
N ALA A 89 1.31 17.49 -12.06
CA ALA A 89 0.66 18.79 -11.97
C ALA A 89 0.04 19.08 -13.34
N ALA A 90 -1.24 19.43 -13.40
CA ALA A 90 -1.78 20.01 -14.61
C ALA A 90 -0.98 21.29 -14.86
N ALA A 91 -0.22 21.34 -15.96
CA ALA A 91 0.47 22.56 -16.34
C ALA A 91 -0.57 23.70 -16.35
N PRO A 92 -0.24 24.90 -15.84
CA PRO A 92 -1.16 26.02 -15.91
C PRO A 92 -1.59 26.17 -17.37
N ARG A 93 -2.90 26.09 -17.65
CA ARG A 93 -3.41 26.42 -18.97
C ARG A 93 -3.02 27.88 -19.20
N ARG A 94 -1.98 28.14 -19.99
CA ARG A 94 -1.67 29.50 -20.45
C ARG A 94 -2.93 30.00 -21.14
N GLY A 95 -3.56 31.03 -20.56
CA GLY A 95 -4.75 31.64 -21.11
C GLY A 95 -4.49 31.99 -22.57
N ARG A 96 -5.28 31.41 -23.47
CA ARG A 96 -5.27 31.76 -24.88
C ARG A 96 -5.73 33.22 -24.94
N ARG A 97 -4.81 34.17 -25.12
CA ARG A 97 -5.19 35.55 -25.45
C ARG A 97 -5.95 35.48 -26.77
N LEU A 98 -7.24 35.79 -26.74
CA LEU A 98 -8.01 36.06 -27.95
C LEU A 98 -7.39 37.29 -28.62
N PRO A 99 -7.14 37.27 -29.95
CA PRO A 99 -6.86 38.50 -30.67
C PRO A 99 -8.11 39.37 -30.60
N VAL A 100 -7.94 40.62 -30.15
CA VAL A 100 -8.99 41.65 -30.20
C VAL A 100 -9.12 42.08 -31.66
N PRO A 101 -10.35 42.27 -32.20
CA PRO A 101 -10.59 42.66 -33.58
C PRO A 101 -10.03 44.05 -33.92
#